data_AF-U1PLN0-F1
#
_entry.id   AF-U1PLN0-F1
#
_cell.length_a   1.000
_cell.length_b   1.000
_cell.length_c   1.000
_cell.angle_alpha   90.00
_cell.angle_beta   90.00
_cell.angle_gamma   90.00
#
_symmetry.space_group_name_H-M   'P 1'
#
loop_
_entity.id
_entity.type
_entity.pdbx_description
1 polymer ?
#
loop_
_entity_poly.entity_id
_entity_poly.type
_entity_poly.pdbx_seq_one_letter_code
_entity_poly.pdbx_strand_id
1 'polypeptide(L)'
;MPVTRVPVDAESRAPSGRTTAHIVTAEGESLLVDPAARSDALDAAVEEHDPTGVAVTHHHPDHVGAVASYAQRKGMTVWARAGRAGAFETATGTAPDRLFRPGGTLPAGVGVVDTPGHAPEHVAFVAGEEWLTGDLAVAAGSVVVGAPEGDMRAY
;
A
#
# COMPACT_ATOMS: atom_id res chain seq x y z
N MET A 1 0.21 -8.87 -15.50
CA MET A 1 1.18 -8.04 -14.76
C MET A 1 1.56 -8.84 -13.53
N PRO A 2 2.79 -9.36 -13.41
CA PRO A 2 3.16 -10.18 -12.26
C PRO A 2 3.07 -9.40 -10.95
N VAL A 3 2.51 -10.06 -9.92
CA VAL A 3 2.43 -9.54 -8.55
C VAL A 3 3.15 -10.49 -7.60
N THR A 4 4.31 -10.06 -7.11
CA THR A 4 5.04 -10.75 -6.05
C THR A 4 4.41 -10.40 -4.71
N ARG A 5 4.10 -11.41 -3.89
CA ARG A 5 3.45 -11.25 -2.58
C ARG A 5 4.40 -11.67 -1.48
N VAL A 6 4.67 -10.76 -0.54
CA VAL A 6 5.56 -11.00 0.58
C VAL A 6 4.83 -10.71 1.88
N PRO A 7 4.43 -11.74 2.64
CA PRO A 7 3.91 -11.55 3.99
C PRO A 7 5.00 -10.92 4.88
N VAL A 8 4.63 -9.88 5.61
CA VAL A 8 5.49 -9.17 6.57
C VAL A 8 4.78 -9.09 7.91
N ASP A 9 5.56 -9.20 8.99
CA ASP A 9 5.03 -9.03 10.34
C ASP A 9 4.63 -7.57 10.54
N ALA A 10 3.42 -7.36 11.05
CA ALA A 10 2.89 -6.03 11.34
C ALA A 10 2.13 -6.08 12.66
N GLU A 11 2.10 -4.99 13.42
CA GLU A 11 1.22 -4.87 14.58
C GLU A 11 -0.24 -4.67 14.11
N SER A 12 -0.76 -5.69 13.41
CA SER A 12 -2.09 -5.71 12.81
C SER A 12 -3.08 -6.45 13.69
N ARG A 13 -4.37 -6.13 13.53
CA ARG A 13 -5.48 -6.91 14.09
C ARG A 13 -5.86 -8.12 13.23
N ALA A 14 -5.19 -8.31 12.09
CA ALA A 14 -5.34 -9.49 11.27
C ALA A 14 -5.07 -10.76 12.11
N PRO A 15 -5.82 -11.85 11.92
CA PRO A 15 -5.62 -13.09 12.68
C PRO A 15 -4.20 -13.67 12.58
N SER A 16 -3.50 -13.38 11.49
CA SER A 16 -2.11 -13.79 11.24
C SER A 16 -1.07 -12.90 11.92
N GLY A 17 -1.43 -11.69 12.37
CA GLY A 17 -0.47 -10.64 12.76
C GLY A 17 0.43 -10.19 11.59
N ARG A 18 -0.06 -10.32 10.35
CA ARG A 18 0.72 -10.05 9.14
C ARG A 18 -0.06 -9.26 8.11
N THR A 19 0.63 -8.34 7.46
CA THR A 19 0.20 -7.64 6.26
C THR A 19 0.95 -8.21 5.06
N THR A 20 0.36 -8.20 3.86
CA THR A 20 1.06 -8.64 2.65
C THR A 20 1.55 -7.41 1.90
N ALA A 21 2.87 -7.26 1.81
CA ALA A 21 3.48 -6.33 0.88
C ALA A 21 3.44 -6.93 -0.54
N HIS A 22 3.25 -6.09 -1.54
CA HIS A 22 3.18 -6.51 -2.94
C HIS A 22 4.20 -5.76 -3.78
N ILE A 23 4.77 -6.42 -4.77
CA ILE A 23 5.56 -5.78 -5.82
C ILE A 23 4.91 -6.09 -7.16
N VAL A 24 4.42 -5.05 -7.83
CA VAL A 24 3.81 -5.16 -9.15
C VAL A 24 4.83 -4.76 -10.19
N THR A 25 5.04 -5.61 -11.20
CA THR A 25 5.98 -5.34 -12.30
C THR A 25 5.26 -5.35 -13.64
N ALA A 26 5.58 -4.38 -14.50
CA ALA A 26 5.09 -4.33 -15.88
C ALA A 26 5.94 -3.37 -16.71
N GLU A 27 6.22 -3.74 -17.96
CA GLU A 27 6.86 -2.84 -18.95
C GLU A 27 8.18 -2.19 -18.49
N GLY A 28 8.95 -2.86 -17.63
CA GLY A 28 10.21 -2.35 -17.10
C GLY A 28 10.06 -1.40 -15.90
N GLU A 29 8.83 -1.18 -15.43
CA GLU A 29 8.54 -0.45 -14.20
C GLU A 29 8.09 -1.41 -13.09
N SER A 30 8.23 -0.94 -11.84
CA SER A 30 7.90 -1.72 -10.66
C SER A 30 7.42 -0.82 -9.51
N LEU A 31 6.38 -1.26 -8.80
CA LEU A 31 5.73 -0.54 -7.71
C LEU A 31 5.65 -1.42 -6.46
N LEU A 32 6.18 -0.92 -5.34
CA LEU A 32 6.01 -1.52 -4.01
C LEU A 32 4.72 -1.01 -3.37
N VAL A 33 3.91 -1.92 -2.84
CA VAL A 33 2.63 -1.63 -2.20
C VAL A 33 2.57 -2.22 -0.79
N ASP A 34 2.12 -1.43 0.18
CA ASP A 34 1.92 -1.80 1.59
C ASP A 34 3.13 -2.44 2.29
N PRO A 35 4.34 -1.83 2.24
CA PRO A 35 5.48 -2.34 3.00
C PRO A 35 5.32 -2.02 4.49
N ALA A 36 4.53 -2.84 5.19
CA ALA A 36 4.21 -2.65 6.60
C ALA A 36 5.43 -2.73 7.53
N ALA A 37 6.41 -3.56 7.19
CA ALA A 37 7.67 -3.69 7.92
C ALA A 37 8.79 -4.20 7.00
N ARG A 38 10.03 -4.04 7.45
CA ARG A 38 11.21 -4.65 6.82
C ARG A 38 11.27 -6.13 7.17
N SER A 39 11.67 -6.95 6.22
CA SER A 39 12.01 -8.36 6.44
C SER A 39 13.06 -8.79 5.42
N ASP A 40 13.82 -9.84 5.70
CA ASP A 40 14.81 -10.36 4.75
C ASP A 40 14.17 -10.79 3.42
N ALA A 41 12.94 -11.33 3.49
CA ALA A 41 12.19 -11.72 2.31
C ALA A 41 11.75 -10.51 1.47
N LEU A 42 11.25 -9.45 2.11
CA LEU A 42 10.84 -8.24 1.38
C LEU A 42 12.06 -7.49 0.84
N ASP A 43 13.16 -7.46 1.60
CA ASP A 43 14.43 -6.92 1.14
C ASP A 43 14.92 -7.63 -0.12
N ALA A 44 14.93 -8.97 -0.13
CA ALA A 44 15.32 -9.74 -1.30
C ALA A 44 14.41 -9.46 -2.51
N ALA A 45 13.09 -9.40 -2.30
CA ALA A 45 12.13 -9.11 -3.37
C ALA A 45 12.29 -7.67 -3.93
N VAL A 46 12.59 -6.70 -3.08
CA VAL A 46 12.86 -5.31 -3.48
C VAL A 46 14.18 -5.20 -4.25
N GLU A 47 15.21 -5.97 -3.91
CA GLU A 47 16.44 -6.02 -4.71
C GLU A 47 16.24 -6.73 -6.05
N GLU A 48 15.42 -7.80 -6.10
CA GLU A 48 15.14 -8.54 -7.33
C GLU A 48 14.33 -7.72 -8.34
N HIS A 49 13.30 -7.01 -7.87
CA HIS A 49 12.33 -6.33 -8.73
C HIS A 49 12.53 -4.82 -8.85
N ASP A 50 13.48 -4.26 -8.11
CA ASP A 50 13.90 -2.84 -8.14
C ASP A 50 12.75 -1.82 -8.31
N PRO A 51 11.77 -1.77 -7.39
CA PRO A 51 10.64 -0.86 -7.50
C PRO A 51 11.09 0.60 -7.49
N THR A 52 10.57 1.37 -8.45
CA THR A 52 10.88 2.80 -8.63
C THR A 52 9.93 3.71 -7.85
N GLY A 53 8.85 3.14 -7.32
CA GLY A 53 7.88 3.84 -6.49
C GLY A 53 7.36 2.98 -5.35
N VAL A 54 6.83 3.67 -4.33
CA VAL A 54 6.10 3.06 -3.22
C VAL A 54 4.75 3.74 -3.05
N ALA A 55 3.70 2.96 -2.86
CA ALA A 55 2.34 3.43 -2.58
C ALA A 55 1.71 2.56 -1.49
N VAL A 56 0.62 3.03 -0.88
CA VAL A 56 -0.11 2.27 0.14
C VAL A 56 -1.61 2.36 -0.11
N THR A 57 -2.32 1.28 0.20
CA THR A 57 -3.79 1.20 0.05
C THR A 57 -4.47 2.20 0.98
N HIS A 58 -3.93 2.38 2.18
CA HIS A 58 -4.30 3.38 3.17
C HIS A 58 -3.13 3.58 4.16
N HIS A 59 -3.18 4.60 5.01
CA HIS A 59 -2.04 4.97 5.86
C HIS A 59 -2.14 4.56 7.33
N HIS A 60 -2.78 3.42 7.63
CA HIS A 60 -2.68 2.84 8.97
C HIS A 60 -1.26 2.32 9.24
N PRO A 61 -0.82 2.35 10.51
CA PRO A 61 0.55 1.98 10.89
C PRO A 61 1.00 0.59 10.41
N ASP A 62 0.09 -0.37 10.36
CA ASP A 62 0.33 -1.76 9.94
C ASP A 62 0.39 -1.95 8.41
N HIS A 63 0.37 -0.87 7.63
CA HIS A 63 0.62 -0.87 6.18
C HIS A 63 1.84 -0.03 5.77
N VAL A 64 2.26 0.93 6.62
CA VAL A 64 3.20 1.99 6.21
C VAL A 64 4.59 1.92 6.85
N GLY A 65 4.80 1.02 7.82
CA GLY A 65 5.97 1.08 8.72
C GLY A 65 7.35 1.03 8.05
N ALA A 66 7.47 0.50 6.83
CA ALA A 66 8.73 0.50 6.07
C ALA A 66 8.77 1.44 4.85
N VAL A 67 7.74 2.28 4.64
CA VAL A 67 7.68 3.22 3.49
C VAL A 67 8.89 4.15 3.46
N ALA A 68 9.17 4.88 4.54
CA ALA A 68 10.30 5.82 4.60
C ALA A 68 11.65 5.11 4.43
N SER A 69 11.77 3.89 4.98
CA SER A 69 13.00 3.09 4.90
C SER A 69 13.32 2.66 3.48
N TYR A 70 12.34 2.13 2.74
CA TYR A 70 12.53 1.73 1.34
C TYR A 70 12.70 2.94 0.41
N ALA A 71 11.91 4.00 0.62
CA ALA A 71 12.02 5.23 -0.16
C ALA A 71 13.43 5.82 -0.07
N GLN A 72 13.97 5.97 1.14
CA GLN A 72 15.32 6.53 1.34
C GLN A 72 16.42 5.61 0.78
N ARG A 73 16.33 4.29 1.01
CA ARG A 73 17.38 3.35 0.62
C ARG A 73 17.49 3.17 -0.89
N LYS A 74 16.36 3.17 -1.61
CA LYS A 74 16.29 2.86 -3.04
C LYS A 74 15.95 4.07 -3.91
N GLY A 75 15.77 5.24 -3.31
CA GLY A 75 15.39 6.47 -4.03
C GLY A 75 14.02 6.35 -4.70
N MET A 76 13.10 5.59 -4.09
CA MET A 76 11.77 5.37 -4.66
C MET A 76 10.94 6.65 -4.59
N THR A 77 10.14 6.89 -5.62
CA THR A 77 9.10 7.93 -5.59
C THR A 77 8.01 7.53 -4.60
N VAL A 78 7.78 8.35 -3.58
CA VAL A 78 6.72 8.15 -2.60
C VAL A 78 5.41 8.72 -3.13
N TRP A 79 4.42 7.84 -3.31
CA TRP A 79 3.09 8.19 -3.81
C TRP A 79 2.07 8.23 -2.67
N ALA A 80 1.32 9.33 -2.57
CA ALA A 80 0.21 9.45 -1.62
C ALA A 80 -1.08 9.88 -2.31
N ARG A 81 -2.23 9.54 -1.70
CA ARG A 81 -3.54 10.00 -2.20
C ARG A 81 -3.64 11.53 -2.09
N ALA A 82 -4.04 12.16 -3.18
CA ALA A 82 -4.28 13.61 -3.22
C ALA A 82 -5.33 14.01 -2.18
N GLY A 83 -5.06 15.10 -1.45
CA GLY A 83 -5.90 15.57 -0.34
C GLY A 83 -5.59 14.89 1.00
N ARG A 84 -4.63 13.96 1.05
CA ARG A 84 -4.25 13.21 2.27
C ARG A 84 -2.76 13.28 2.60
N ALA A 85 -1.99 14.12 1.88
CA ALA A 85 -0.54 14.20 2.00
C ALA A 85 -0.04 14.44 3.43
N GLY A 86 -0.68 15.36 4.19
CA GLY A 86 -0.25 15.64 5.57
C GLY A 86 -0.51 14.48 6.55
N ALA A 87 -1.63 13.78 6.40
CA ALA A 87 -1.93 12.60 7.22
C ALA A 87 -1.00 11.44 6.86
N PHE A 88 -0.75 11.24 5.56
CA PHE A 88 0.23 10.27 5.06
C PHE A 88 1.65 10.56 5.60
N GLU A 89 2.12 11.81 5.54
CA GLU A 89 3.43 12.20 6.05
C GLU A 89 3.53 11.99 7.57
N THR A 90 2.46 12.29 8.30
CA THR A 90 2.39 12.02 9.74
C THR A 90 2.51 10.52 10.05
N ALA A 91 1.84 9.67 9.27
CA ALA A 91 1.84 8.22 9.48
C ALA A 91 3.16 7.54 9.05
N THR A 92 3.79 8.03 7.99
CA THR A 92 4.97 7.40 7.37
C THR A 92 6.30 8.02 7.83
N GLY A 93 6.27 9.24 8.36
CA GLY A 93 7.46 10.04 8.64
C GLY A 93 8.18 10.57 7.39
N THR A 94 7.55 10.50 6.21
CA THR A 94 8.13 10.99 4.95
C THR A 94 7.11 11.73 4.09
N ALA A 95 7.53 12.87 3.53
CA ALA A 95 6.69 13.63 2.62
C ALA A 95 6.51 12.87 1.29
N PRO A 96 5.32 12.87 0.68
CA PRO A 96 5.14 12.27 -0.63
C PRO A 96 5.78 13.12 -1.73
N ASP A 97 6.47 12.47 -2.67
CA ASP A 97 7.02 13.11 -3.86
C ASP A 97 5.93 13.40 -4.90
N ARG A 98 4.94 12.50 -4.99
CA ARG A 98 3.85 12.58 -5.97
C ARG A 98 2.51 12.24 -5.35
N LEU A 99 1.47 12.83 -5.92
CA LEU A 99 0.09 12.60 -5.51
C LEU A 99 -0.69 11.86 -6.61
N PHE A 100 -1.53 10.90 -6.21
CA PHE A 100 -2.45 10.21 -7.11
C PHE A 100 -3.92 10.45 -6.74
N ARG A 101 -4.82 10.14 -7.66
CA ARG A 101 -6.27 10.15 -7.44
C ARG A 101 -6.87 8.82 -7.90
N PRO A 102 -7.98 8.37 -7.30
CA PRO A 102 -8.77 7.28 -7.88
C PRO A 102 -9.15 7.56 -9.34
N GLY A 103 -9.20 6.50 -10.14
CA GLY A 103 -9.33 6.55 -11.60
C GLY A 103 -8.01 6.86 -12.34
N GLY A 104 -6.93 7.13 -11.60
CA GLY A 104 -5.60 7.30 -12.17
C GLY A 104 -4.82 6.00 -12.30
N THR A 105 -3.57 6.13 -12.77
CA THR A 105 -2.62 5.04 -12.96
C THR A 105 -1.30 5.40 -12.29
N LEU A 106 -0.68 4.42 -11.63
CA LEU A 106 0.63 4.46 -10.99
C LEU A 106 1.67 3.72 -11.86
N PRO A 107 2.97 3.74 -11.51
CA PRO A 107 3.99 2.97 -12.21
C PRO A 107 3.60 1.51 -12.42
N ALA A 108 4.17 0.91 -13.47
CA ALA A 108 3.81 -0.43 -13.93
C ALA A 108 2.33 -0.55 -14.34
N GLY A 109 1.66 0.53 -14.75
CA GLY A 109 0.27 0.51 -15.22
C GLY A 109 -0.78 0.22 -14.15
N VAL A 110 -0.42 0.34 -12.86
CA VAL A 110 -1.30 -0.01 -11.74
C VAL A 110 -2.47 0.96 -11.64
N GLY A 111 -3.70 0.48 -11.82
CA GLY A 111 -4.92 1.27 -11.68
C GLY A 111 -5.25 1.58 -10.22
N VAL A 112 -5.91 2.70 -9.96
CA VAL A 112 -6.35 3.11 -8.61
C VAL A 112 -7.88 3.16 -8.55
N VAL A 113 -8.49 2.41 -7.64
CA VAL A 113 -9.95 2.39 -7.42
C VAL A 113 -10.27 2.92 -6.03
N ASP A 114 -11.23 3.83 -5.93
CA ASP A 114 -11.68 4.37 -4.65
C ASP A 114 -12.46 3.30 -3.90
N THR A 115 -12.04 2.97 -2.68
CA THR A 115 -12.68 1.94 -1.85
C THR A 115 -12.69 2.41 -0.39
N PRO A 116 -13.33 3.58 -0.11
CA PRO A 116 -13.37 4.13 1.23
C PRO A 116 -14.19 3.23 2.16
N GLY A 117 -14.12 3.52 3.45
CA GLY A 117 -14.91 2.81 4.44
C GLY A 117 -14.04 2.40 5.60
N HIS A 118 -13.08 1.50 5.41
CA HIS A 118 -12.09 1.17 6.45
C HIS A 118 -11.26 2.40 6.84
N ALA A 119 -10.75 3.11 5.83
CA ALA A 119 -10.14 4.42 5.98
C ALA A 119 -10.71 5.40 4.93
N PRO A 120 -10.86 6.70 5.24
CA PRO A 120 -11.38 7.70 4.31
C PRO A 120 -10.52 7.92 3.05
N GLU A 121 -9.27 7.54 3.08
CA GLU A 121 -8.32 7.58 1.96
C GLU A 121 -8.14 6.23 1.27
N HIS A 122 -8.78 5.17 1.75
CA HIS A 122 -8.55 3.81 1.29
C HIS A 122 -8.80 3.67 -0.23
N VAL A 123 -7.87 2.98 -0.90
CA VAL A 123 -7.94 2.61 -2.32
C VAL A 123 -7.55 1.16 -2.50
N ALA A 124 -8.09 0.53 -3.53
CA ALA A 124 -7.57 -0.73 -4.06
C ALA A 124 -6.68 -0.43 -5.27
N PHE A 125 -5.58 -1.16 -5.40
CA PHE A 125 -4.73 -1.11 -6.59
C PHE A 125 -5.04 -2.29 -7.52
N VAL A 126 -5.11 -2.02 -8.82
CA VAL A 126 -5.48 -3.01 -9.84
C VAL A 126 -4.29 -3.28 -10.74
N ALA A 127 -3.79 -4.52 -10.71
CA ALA A 127 -2.67 -5.02 -11.48
C ALA A 127 -3.15 -6.09 -12.46
N GLY A 128 -3.65 -5.67 -13.63
CA GLY A 128 -4.28 -6.57 -14.60
C GLY A 128 -5.60 -7.12 -14.06
N GLU A 129 -5.66 -8.43 -13.85
CA GLU A 129 -6.84 -9.10 -13.27
C GLU A 129 -6.78 -9.19 -11.73
N GLU A 130 -5.63 -8.83 -11.13
CA GLU A 130 -5.42 -8.92 -9.69
C GLU A 130 -5.74 -7.61 -8.98
N TRP A 131 -6.40 -7.72 -7.82
CA TRP A 131 -6.75 -6.59 -6.95
C TRP A 131 -5.97 -6.69 -5.65
N LEU A 132 -5.20 -5.64 -5.35
CA LEU A 132 -4.54 -5.45 -4.08
C LEU A 132 -5.50 -4.64 -3.20
N THR A 133 -6.29 -5.36 -2.42
CA THR A 133 -7.47 -4.81 -1.75
C THR A 133 -7.19 -4.14 -0.42
N GLY A 134 -5.96 -4.24 0.12
CA GLY A 134 -5.67 -3.79 1.49
C GLY A 134 -6.70 -4.35 2.47
N ASP A 135 -7.21 -3.47 3.31
CA ASP A 135 -8.24 -3.78 4.31
C ASP A 135 -9.66 -3.52 3.77
N LEU A 136 -9.89 -3.71 2.47
CA LEU A 136 -11.24 -3.77 1.91
C LEU A 136 -11.85 -5.17 2.06
N ALA A 137 -11.09 -6.23 1.80
CA ALA A 137 -11.59 -7.61 1.84
C ALA A 137 -10.48 -8.56 2.23
N VAL A 138 -10.78 -9.50 3.14
CA VAL A 138 -9.81 -10.46 3.68
C VAL A 138 -10.27 -11.89 3.47
N ALA A 139 -9.32 -12.80 3.26
CA ALA A 139 -9.62 -14.22 3.01
C ALA A 139 -10.27 -14.93 4.21
N ALA A 140 -9.98 -14.47 5.44
CA ALA A 140 -10.57 -14.97 6.67
C ALA A 140 -10.61 -13.86 7.73
N GLY A 141 -11.68 -13.85 8.54
CA GLY A 141 -11.91 -12.84 9.56
C GLY A 141 -12.82 -11.71 9.09
N SER A 142 -12.66 -10.53 9.67
CA SER A 142 -13.46 -9.33 9.37
C SER A 142 -12.59 -8.09 9.33
N VAL A 143 -12.90 -7.18 8.42
CA VAL A 143 -12.35 -5.81 8.43
C VAL A 143 -13.09 -4.99 9.46
N VAL A 144 -12.36 -4.23 10.27
CA VAL A 144 -12.97 -3.26 11.19
C VAL A 144 -13.23 -1.96 10.43
N VAL A 145 -14.50 -1.57 10.34
CA VAL A 145 -14.91 -0.24 9.87
C VAL A 145 -15.49 0.49 11.08
N GLY A 146 -14.65 1.26 11.77
CA GLY A 146 -14.97 1.85 13.06
C GLY A 146 -14.47 3.27 13.24
N ALA A 147 -15.09 3.99 14.17
CA ALA A 147 -14.72 5.37 14.51
C ALA A 147 -13.26 5.49 14.98
N PRO A 148 -12.60 6.66 14.79
CA PRO A 148 -13.18 7.90 14.26
C PRO A 148 -13.19 8.02 12.74
N GLU A 149 -12.43 7.18 12.04
CA GLU A 149 -12.16 7.35 10.60
C GLU A 149 -13.04 6.45 9.73
N GLY A 150 -13.46 5.28 10.22
CA GLY A 150 -14.24 4.34 9.44
C GLY A 150 -15.70 4.77 9.25
N ASP A 151 -16.25 4.50 8.05
CA ASP A 151 -17.63 4.82 7.68
C ASP A 151 -18.32 3.65 6.94
N MET A 152 -19.23 2.97 7.63
CA MET A 152 -20.03 1.86 7.08
C MET A 152 -20.98 2.27 5.94
N ARG A 153 -21.28 3.56 5.75
CA ARG A 153 -22.07 4.03 4.60
C ARG A 153 -21.21 4.25 3.37
N ALA A 154 -19.91 4.48 3.56
CA ALA A 154 -18.95 4.66 2.48
C ALA A 154 -18.36 3.32 1.99
N TYR A 155 -18.31 2.33 2.88
CA TYR A 155 -17.87 0.95 2.62
C TYR A 155 -18.87 0.16 1.76
#